data_AF-A0A238XYU5-F1
#
_entry.id   AF-A0A238XYU5-F1
#
_cell.length_a   1.000
_cell.length_b   1.000
_cell.length_c   1.000
_cell.angle_alpha   90.00
_cell.angle_beta   90.00
_cell.angle_gamma   90.00
#
_symmetry.space_group_name_H-M   'P 1'
#
loop_
_entity.id
_entity.type
_entity.pdbx_description
1 polymer ?
#
loop_
_entity_poly.entity_id
_entity_poly.type
_entity_poly.pdbx_seq_one_letter_code
_entity_poly.pdbx_strand_id
1 'polypeptide(L)'
;MPEIIETTVYRLDELSDTAKDKARAWYREGGFDYDWYDAVYEDFQRIAEILGIRFKTRTVRLYGGGSRREPRIFFSGFWSQGDGACWEGFYSYGKNASAEIRSHAPQDTALHGIADALQAIQRRNFYQLRAEASHRGRYYHEYCMAISVERDSQTYQDMTADAEEIVIEALRDLARWLYRQLEREYDYLSSGEAVDETITANEYTFTKAGRRFG
;
A
#
# COMPACT_ATOMS: atom_id res chain seq x y z
N MET A 1 42.78 -13.63 25.38
CA MET A 1 42.39 -12.42 26.14
C MET A 1 41.61 -11.52 25.21
N PRO A 2 40.47 -10.96 25.61
CA PRO A 2 39.80 -9.93 24.83
C PRO A 2 40.59 -8.62 24.88
N GLU A 3 40.61 -7.87 23.78
CA GLU A 3 41.09 -6.49 23.70
C GLU A 3 39.89 -5.54 23.75
N ILE A 4 40.04 -4.42 24.47
CA ILE A 4 39.01 -3.39 24.61
C ILE A 4 39.39 -2.20 23.73
N ILE A 5 38.45 -1.74 22.90
CA ILE A 5 38.59 -0.52 22.09
C ILE A 5 37.60 0.52 22.63
N GLU A 6 38.11 1.67 23.06
CA GLU A 6 37.29 2.82 23.45
C GLU A 6 36.98 3.67 22.21
N THR A 7 35.73 4.07 22.01
CA THR A 7 35.32 4.93 20.89
C THR A 7 34.28 5.95 21.35
N THR A 8 34.54 7.23 21.09
CA THR A 8 33.57 8.30 21.33
C THR A 8 32.51 8.31 20.24
N VAL A 9 31.24 8.32 20.65
CA VAL A 9 30.07 8.38 19.78
C VAL A 9 29.22 9.61 20.11
N TYR A 10 28.39 10.00 19.15
CA TYR A 10 27.61 11.23 19.14
C TYR A 10 26.15 10.90 18.80
N ARG A 11 25.22 11.64 19.40
CA ARG A 11 23.83 11.76 18.98
C ARG A 11 23.73 12.62 17.72
N LEU A 12 22.59 12.52 17.03
CA LEU A 12 22.39 13.20 15.75
C LEU A 12 22.53 14.73 15.86
N ASP A 13 21.97 15.33 16.92
CA ASP A 13 21.99 16.76 17.19
C ASP A 13 23.40 17.30 17.47
N GLU A 14 24.31 16.44 17.95
CA GLU A 14 25.72 16.74 18.23
C GLU A 14 26.62 16.71 16.98
N LEU A 15 26.11 16.23 15.84
CA LEU A 15 26.86 16.13 14.58
C LEU A 15 26.87 17.46 13.81
N SER A 16 27.93 17.69 13.02
CA SER A 16 27.93 18.74 11.99
C SER A 16 26.94 18.42 10.88
N ASP A 17 26.49 19.41 10.12
CA ASP A 17 25.51 19.22 9.04
C ASP A 17 25.93 18.15 8.02
N THR A 18 27.21 18.16 7.61
CA THR A 18 27.75 17.12 6.71
C THR A 18 27.74 15.72 7.33
N ALA A 19 27.90 15.61 8.64
CA ALA A 19 27.83 14.33 9.34
C ALA A 19 26.37 13.88 9.56
N LYS A 20 25.43 14.83 9.77
CA LYS A 20 23.98 14.55 9.78
C LYS A 20 23.51 14.01 8.44
N ASP A 21 23.97 14.57 7.32
CA ASP A 21 23.59 14.06 6.00
C ASP A 21 24.05 12.62 5.76
N LYS A 22 25.24 12.25 6.28
CA LYS A 22 25.72 10.85 6.25
C LYS A 22 24.90 9.93 7.14
N ALA A 23 24.52 10.40 8.33
CA ALA A 23 23.65 9.65 9.23
C ALA A 23 22.27 9.39 8.60
N ARG A 24 21.68 10.42 7.96
CA ARG A 24 20.42 10.30 7.22
C ARG A 24 20.54 9.38 6.01
N ALA A 25 21.62 9.47 5.25
CA ALA A 25 21.87 8.58 4.11
C ALA A 25 21.94 7.12 4.55
N TRP A 26 22.67 6.83 5.63
CA TRP A 26 22.70 5.49 6.24
C TRP A 26 21.29 5.00 6.59
N TYR A 27 20.46 5.85 7.20
CA TYR A 27 19.10 5.46 7.56
C TYR A 27 18.23 5.21 6.33
N ARG A 28 18.34 6.01 5.26
CA ARG A 28 17.57 5.79 4.02
C ARG A 28 17.98 4.51 3.28
N GLU A 29 19.25 4.13 3.35
CA GLU A 29 19.79 2.95 2.66
C GLU A 29 19.32 1.61 3.28
N GLY A 30 18.92 1.60 4.56
CA GLY A 30 18.57 0.33 5.22
C GLY A 30 17.84 0.42 6.56
N GLY A 31 17.38 1.61 6.97
CA GLY A 31 16.62 1.85 8.20
C GLY A 31 15.11 1.55 8.08
N PHE A 32 14.64 1.23 6.86
CA PHE A 32 13.32 0.66 6.60
C PHE A 32 13.36 -0.87 6.73
N ASP A 33 13.85 -1.40 7.86
CA ASP A 33 13.89 -2.84 8.13
C ASP A 33 12.55 -3.40 8.68
N TYR A 34 11.55 -2.53 8.82
CA TYR A 34 10.19 -2.83 9.26
C TYR A 34 9.18 -2.65 8.12
N ASP A 35 7.97 -3.21 8.31
CA ASP A 35 6.85 -3.11 7.38
C ASP A 35 6.22 -1.70 7.44
N TRP A 36 6.97 -0.69 6.99
CA TRP A 36 6.58 0.73 7.01
C TRP A 36 5.24 1.02 6.31
N TYR A 37 4.84 0.14 5.39
CA TYR A 37 3.59 0.23 4.63
C TYR A 37 2.37 -0.33 5.38
N ASP A 38 2.53 -0.89 6.58
CA ASP A 38 1.43 -1.57 7.30
C ASP A 38 0.23 -0.64 7.54
N ALA A 39 0.46 0.62 7.93
CA ALA A 39 -0.62 1.58 8.14
C ALA A 39 -1.39 1.88 6.83
N VAL A 40 -0.68 2.02 5.71
CA VAL A 40 -1.29 2.20 4.37
C VAL A 40 -2.10 0.97 3.98
N TYR A 41 -1.59 -0.23 4.28
CA TYR A 41 -2.29 -1.49 4.00
C TYR A 41 -3.52 -1.69 4.87
N GLU A 42 -3.50 -1.29 6.14
CA GLU A 42 -4.66 -1.34 7.02
C GLU A 42 -5.77 -0.41 6.54
N ASP A 43 -5.43 0.84 6.19
CA ASP A 43 -6.38 1.80 5.63
C ASP A 43 -6.95 1.33 4.29
N PHE A 44 -6.07 0.83 3.40
CA PHE A 44 -6.49 0.27 2.13
C PHE A 44 -7.44 -0.92 2.28
N GLN A 45 -7.21 -1.79 3.28
CA GLN A 45 -8.13 -2.89 3.58
C GLN A 45 -9.50 -2.40 4.02
N ARG A 46 -9.54 -1.36 4.84
CA ARG A 46 -10.80 -0.75 5.27
C ARG A 46 -11.56 -0.14 4.09
N ILE A 47 -10.86 0.57 3.21
CA ILE A 47 -11.42 1.15 1.98
C ILE A 47 -11.95 0.06 1.05
N ALA A 48 -11.18 -1.01 0.85
CA ALA A 48 -11.58 -2.15 0.03
C ALA A 48 -12.85 -2.81 0.58
N GLU A 49 -12.95 -3.00 1.90
CA GLU A 49 -14.17 -3.52 2.55
C GLU A 49 -15.39 -2.63 2.26
N ILE A 50 -15.26 -1.31 2.42
CA ILE A 50 -16.34 -0.35 2.11
C ILE A 50 -16.78 -0.45 0.65
N LEU A 51 -15.82 -0.60 -0.28
CA LEU A 51 -16.09 -0.75 -1.71
C LEU A 51 -16.70 -2.11 -2.08
N GLY A 52 -16.81 -3.06 -1.14
CA GLY A 52 -17.32 -4.41 -1.40
C GLY A 52 -16.26 -5.36 -1.98
N ILE A 53 -14.98 -5.09 -1.71
CA ILE A 53 -13.84 -5.90 -2.11
C ILE A 53 -13.40 -6.79 -0.96
N ARG A 54 -13.23 -8.08 -1.26
CA ARG A 54 -12.69 -9.09 -0.34
C ARG A 54 -11.39 -9.65 -0.92
N PHE A 55 -10.26 -9.39 -0.26
CA PHE A 55 -8.97 -9.89 -0.72
C PHE A 55 -8.87 -11.41 -0.66
N LYS A 56 -8.19 -11.99 -1.65
CA LYS A 56 -7.61 -13.33 -1.54
C LYS A 56 -6.51 -13.26 -0.48
N THR A 57 -6.38 -14.34 0.29
CA THR A 57 -5.40 -14.39 1.38
C THR A 57 -4.46 -15.58 1.20
N ARG A 58 -3.20 -15.41 1.59
CA ARG A 58 -2.21 -16.49 1.71
C ARG A 58 -1.98 -16.82 3.19
N THR A 59 -1.67 -18.07 3.47
CA THR A 59 -1.28 -18.48 4.83
C THR A 59 0.20 -18.20 5.03
N VAL A 60 0.54 -17.42 6.06
CA VAL A 60 1.91 -17.11 6.47
C VAL A 60 2.19 -17.79 7.80
N ARG A 61 3.31 -18.52 7.91
CA ARG A 61 3.73 -19.16 9.15
C ARG A 61 4.40 -18.14 10.07
N LEU A 62 4.05 -18.16 11.34
CA LEU A 62 4.64 -17.33 12.37
C LEU A 62 5.76 -18.11 13.08
N TYR A 63 6.76 -17.39 13.60
CA TYR A 63 7.91 -17.99 14.29
C TYR A 63 7.52 -18.87 15.49
N GLY A 64 6.34 -18.66 16.08
CA GLY A 64 5.77 -19.45 17.18
C GLY A 64 4.94 -20.68 16.78
N GLY A 65 5.00 -21.13 15.52
CA GLY A 65 4.26 -22.31 15.04
C GLY A 65 2.79 -22.05 14.67
N GLY A 66 2.28 -20.84 14.89
CA GLY A 66 0.98 -20.38 14.40
C GLY A 66 1.00 -19.99 12.93
N SER A 67 -0.16 -19.60 12.40
CA SER A 67 -0.26 -19.03 11.06
C SER A 67 -1.25 -17.86 11.04
N ARG A 68 -0.97 -16.86 10.19
CA ARG A 68 -1.89 -15.77 9.90
C ARG A 68 -2.34 -15.80 8.44
N ARG A 69 -3.50 -15.21 8.17
CA ARG A 69 -3.97 -14.96 6.80
C ARG A 69 -3.52 -13.56 6.40
N GLU A 70 -2.73 -13.48 5.35
CA GLU A 70 -2.23 -12.22 4.81
C GLU A 70 -2.94 -11.92 3.49
N PRO A 71 -3.55 -10.73 3.33
CA PRO A 71 -4.10 -10.27 2.07
C PRO A 71 -3.05 -10.29 0.96
N ARG A 72 -3.47 -10.63 -0.26
CA ARG A 72 -2.61 -10.60 -1.44
C ARG A 72 -2.60 -9.19 -2.04
N ILE A 73 -1.82 -8.32 -1.41
CA ILE A 73 -1.54 -6.95 -1.85
C ILE A 73 -0.04 -6.87 -2.13
N PHE A 74 0.33 -6.30 -3.27
CA PHE A 74 1.71 -6.25 -3.74
C PHE A 74 2.02 -4.87 -4.32
N PHE A 75 3.27 -4.45 -4.17
CA PHE A 75 3.81 -3.28 -4.84
C PHE A 75 5.29 -3.49 -5.15
N SER A 76 5.86 -2.64 -6.01
CA SER A 76 7.30 -2.60 -6.26
C SER A 76 7.76 -1.19 -6.56
N GLY A 77 8.89 -0.81 -5.94
CA GLY A 77 9.68 0.37 -6.26
C GLY A 77 8.92 1.70 -6.21
N PHE A 78 9.58 2.75 -6.69
CA PHE A 78 9.05 4.11 -6.96
C PHE A 78 9.78 4.82 -8.11
N TRP A 79 10.77 4.17 -8.76
CA TRP A 79 11.73 4.85 -9.66
C TRP A 79 12.07 4.07 -10.92
N SER A 80 11.36 2.97 -11.19
CA SER A 80 11.54 2.12 -12.37
C SER A 80 10.26 2.01 -13.19
N GLN A 81 10.43 1.83 -14.51
CA GLN A 81 9.30 1.51 -15.37
C GLN A 81 8.73 0.12 -15.00
N GLY A 82 7.43 0.06 -14.72
CA GLY A 82 6.75 -1.16 -14.26
C GLY A 82 6.56 -1.22 -12.75
N ASP A 83 6.99 -0.19 -12.02
CA ASP A 83 6.62 0.02 -10.62
C ASP A 83 5.13 0.38 -10.50
N GLY A 84 4.53 -0.01 -9.39
CA GLY A 84 3.11 0.13 -9.16
C GLY A 84 2.65 -0.68 -7.96
N ALA A 85 1.33 -0.82 -7.85
CA ALA A 85 0.70 -1.76 -6.93
C ALA A 85 -0.35 -2.60 -7.64
N CYS A 86 -0.62 -3.78 -7.11
CA CYS A 86 -1.70 -4.64 -7.53
C CYS A 86 -2.19 -5.50 -6.37
N TRP A 87 -3.34 -6.13 -6.54
CA TRP A 87 -3.94 -6.95 -5.51
C TRP A 87 -4.79 -8.06 -6.12
N GLU A 88 -5.08 -9.09 -5.32
CA GLU A 88 -6.00 -10.16 -5.69
C GLU A 88 -7.21 -10.20 -4.78
N GLY A 89 -8.40 -10.34 -5.36
CA GLY A 89 -9.62 -10.28 -4.58
C GLY A 89 -10.87 -10.52 -5.40
N PHE A 90 -11.99 -10.39 -4.71
CA PHE A 90 -13.33 -10.47 -5.28
C PHE A 90 -14.03 -9.15 -5.02
N TYR A 91 -14.68 -8.60 -6.02
CA TYR A 91 -15.53 -7.42 -5.93
C TYR A 91 -17.00 -7.82 -6.04
N SER A 92 -17.84 -7.20 -5.23
CA SER A 92 -19.30 -7.26 -5.30
C SER A 92 -19.89 -5.94 -4.80
N TYR A 93 -21.17 -5.70 -5.05
CA TYR A 93 -21.79 -4.42 -4.67
C TYR A 93 -21.71 -4.14 -3.16
N GLY A 94 -20.92 -3.13 -2.78
CA GLY A 94 -20.93 -2.54 -1.45
C GLY A 94 -22.09 -1.57 -1.28
N LYS A 95 -23.10 -1.94 -0.48
CA LYS A 95 -24.23 -1.05 -0.18
C LYS A 95 -23.72 0.20 0.52
N ASN A 96 -24.13 1.38 0.04
CA ASN A 96 -23.71 2.69 0.57
C ASN A 96 -22.22 3.04 0.43
N ALA A 97 -21.44 2.27 -0.34
CA ALA A 97 -19.98 2.47 -0.49
C ALA A 97 -19.61 3.94 -0.78
N SER A 98 -20.29 4.59 -1.72
CA SER A 98 -20.07 6.00 -2.10
C SER A 98 -20.22 6.99 -0.93
N ALA A 99 -21.16 6.75 0.00
CA ALA A 99 -21.35 7.60 1.17
C ALA A 99 -20.35 7.27 2.28
N GLU A 100 -20.07 6.00 2.51
CA GLU A 100 -19.12 5.55 3.53
C GLU A 100 -17.68 5.96 3.19
N ILE A 101 -17.28 5.89 1.92
CA ILE A 101 -15.98 6.40 1.44
C ILE A 101 -15.83 7.90 1.72
N ARG A 102 -16.89 8.70 1.53
CA ARG A 102 -16.86 10.13 1.86
C ARG A 102 -16.77 10.41 3.35
N SER A 103 -17.33 9.53 4.18
CA SER A 103 -17.17 9.63 5.63
C SER A 103 -15.76 9.24 6.07
N HIS A 104 -15.18 8.22 5.44
CA HIS A 104 -13.86 7.68 5.77
C HIS A 104 -12.73 8.60 5.29
N ALA A 105 -12.80 9.04 4.03
CA ALA A 105 -11.81 9.88 3.38
C ALA A 105 -12.47 11.13 2.76
N PRO A 106 -12.91 12.11 3.57
CA PRO A 106 -13.73 13.24 3.12
C PRO A 106 -13.07 14.16 2.09
N GLN A 107 -11.73 14.16 2.01
CA GLN A 107 -10.97 15.01 1.09
C GLN A 107 -10.42 14.25 -0.13
N ASP A 108 -10.57 12.92 -0.19
CA ASP A 108 -9.99 12.11 -1.26
C ASP A 108 -10.93 11.99 -2.46
N THR A 109 -10.84 12.98 -3.35
CA THR A 109 -11.68 13.07 -4.56
C THR A 109 -11.42 11.93 -5.55
N ALA A 110 -10.21 11.36 -5.57
CA ALA A 110 -9.89 10.22 -6.43
C ALA A 110 -10.65 8.97 -5.96
N LEU A 111 -10.65 8.72 -4.65
CA LEU A 111 -11.39 7.60 -4.06
C LEU A 111 -12.90 7.79 -4.20
N HIS A 112 -13.40 9.02 -4.09
CA HIS A 112 -14.81 9.33 -4.36
C HIS A 112 -15.20 8.99 -5.80
N GLY A 113 -14.34 9.34 -6.77
CA GLY A 113 -14.55 9.02 -8.18
C GLY A 113 -14.64 7.52 -8.45
N ILE A 114 -13.76 6.72 -7.83
CA ILE A 114 -13.79 5.25 -7.92
C ILE A 114 -15.11 4.70 -7.36
N ALA A 115 -15.50 5.14 -6.16
CA ALA A 115 -16.73 4.68 -5.51
C ALA A 115 -17.99 5.04 -6.33
N ASP A 116 -18.01 6.24 -6.91
CA ASP A 116 -19.13 6.70 -7.73
C ASP A 116 -19.22 5.96 -9.07
N ALA A 117 -18.09 5.67 -9.71
CA ALA A 117 -18.04 4.87 -10.94
C ALA A 117 -18.61 3.46 -10.70
N LEU A 118 -18.16 2.81 -9.62
CA LEU A 118 -18.66 1.49 -9.21
C LEU A 118 -20.16 1.52 -8.86
N GLN A 119 -20.62 2.52 -8.13
CA GLN A 119 -22.04 2.69 -7.79
C GLN A 119 -22.91 2.92 -9.03
N ALA A 120 -22.46 3.74 -9.96
CA ALA A 120 -23.19 4.06 -11.18
C ALA A 120 -23.35 2.82 -12.08
N ILE A 121 -22.27 2.05 -12.28
CA ILE A 121 -22.32 0.85 -13.11
C ILE A 121 -23.11 -0.29 -12.46
N GLN A 122 -23.00 -0.43 -11.14
CA GLN A 122 -23.83 -1.38 -10.38
C GLN A 122 -25.32 -1.06 -10.51
N ARG A 123 -25.73 0.21 -10.37
CA ARG A 123 -27.13 0.61 -10.50
C ARG A 123 -27.72 0.23 -11.86
N ARG A 124 -26.95 0.38 -12.94
CA ARG A 124 -27.36 0.03 -14.31
C ARG A 124 -27.49 -1.48 -14.53
N ASN A 125 -26.86 -2.27 -13.68
CA ASN A 125 -26.85 -3.73 -13.71
C ASN A 125 -27.58 -4.33 -12.50
N PHE A 126 -28.52 -3.58 -11.92
CA PHE A 126 -29.35 -3.99 -10.78
C PHE A 126 -28.57 -4.52 -9.57
N TYR A 127 -27.36 -4.00 -9.36
CA TYR A 127 -26.46 -4.33 -8.26
C TYR A 127 -25.96 -5.80 -8.27
N GLN A 128 -25.91 -6.41 -9.45
CA GLN A 128 -25.56 -7.83 -9.63
C GLN A 128 -24.16 -8.05 -10.21
N LEU A 129 -23.35 -6.99 -10.42
CA LEU A 129 -22.00 -7.18 -10.95
C LEU A 129 -21.10 -7.76 -9.87
N ARG A 130 -20.31 -8.75 -10.28
CA ARG A 130 -19.20 -9.32 -9.53
C ARG A 130 -17.95 -9.26 -10.37
N ALA A 131 -16.79 -9.18 -9.73
CA ALA A 131 -15.53 -9.35 -10.42
C ALA A 131 -14.54 -10.16 -9.60
N GLU A 132 -13.64 -10.85 -10.29
CA GLU A 132 -12.48 -11.50 -9.69
C GLU A 132 -11.22 -10.86 -10.26
N ALA A 133 -10.35 -10.38 -9.38
CA ALA A 133 -9.04 -9.85 -9.72
C ALA A 133 -7.96 -10.86 -9.29
N SER A 134 -7.03 -11.16 -10.22
CA SER A 134 -5.86 -11.99 -9.96
C SER A 134 -4.62 -11.36 -10.57
N HIS A 135 -3.46 -11.57 -9.95
CA HIS A 135 -2.19 -11.09 -10.47
C HIS A 135 -1.67 -12.04 -11.57
N ARG A 136 -1.07 -11.48 -12.62
CA ARG A 136 -0.36 -12.22 -13.67
C ARG A 136 0.99 -11.58 -13.98
N GLY A 137 1.99 -12.43 -14.20
CA GLY A 137 3.32 -12.00 -14.62
C GLY A 137 4.27 -11.75 -13.44
N ARG A 138 5.34 -11.01 -13.71
CA ARG A 138 6.45 -10.80 -12.76
C ARG A 138 6.41 -9.43 -12.08
N TYR A 139 5.80 -8.43 -12.70
CA TYR A 139 5.73 -7.07 -12.20
C TYR A 139 4.50 -6.86 -11.33
N TYR A 140 4.52 -5.86 -10.46
CA TYR A 140 3.41 -5.54 -9.57
C TYR A 140 2.88 -4.15 -9.89
N HIS A 141 1.98 -4.06 -10.86
CA HIS A 141 1.26 -2.84 -11.21
C HIS A 141 -0.16 -3.16 -11.71
N GLU A 142 -0.99 -2.14 -11.93
CA GLU A 142 -2.42 -2.29 -12.19
C GLU A 142 -2.72 -3.08 -13.48
N TYR A 143 -1.89 -2.94 -14.51
CA TYR A 143 -2.03 -3.72 -15.74
C TYR A 143 -1.60 -5.19 -15.60
N CYS A 144 -0.97 -5.58 -14.50
CA CYS A 144 -0.75 -7.00 -14.16
C CYS A 144 -1.99 -7.66 -13.54
N MET A 145 -3.07 -6.91 -13.31
CA MET A 145 -4.33 -7.47 -12.82
C MET A 145 -5.14 -8.02 -13.99
N ALA A 146 -5.33 -9.34 -14.00
CA ALA A 146 -6.34 -10.00 -14.81
C ALA A 146 -7.67 -9.94 -14.05
N ILE A 147 -8.64 -9.22 -14.60
CA ILE A 147 -9.93 -8.97 -13.98
C ILE A 147 -11.00 -9.55 -14.91
N SER A 148 -11.84 -10.43 -14.37
CA SER A 148 -13.03 -10.95 -15.04
C SER A 148 -14.26 -10.39 -14.36
N VAL A 149 -15.19 -9.83 -15.14
CA VAL A 149 -16.44 -9.27 -14.65
C VAL A 149 -17.59 -10.18 -15.09
N GLU A 150 -18.55 -10.40 -14.22
CA GLU A 150 -19.76 -11.16 -14.51
C GLU A 150 -20.97 -10.50 -13.85
N ARG A 151 -22.17 -10.84 -14.33
CA ARG A 151 -23.44 -10.44 -13.71
C ARG A 151 -24.12 -11.67 -13.15
N ASP A 152 -24.39 -11.68 -11.85
CA ASP A 152 -25.12 -12.76 -11.18
C ASP A 152 -26.62 -12.67 -11.49
N SER A 153 -27.00 -13.10 -12.69
CA SER A 153 -28.38 -13.11 -13.18
C SER A 153 -28.94 -14.54 -13.20
N GLN A 154 -29.95 -14.80 -12.39
CA GLN A 154 -30.72 -16.06 -12.42
C GLN A 154 -31.45 -16.31 -13.75
N THR A 155 -31.69 -15.27 -14.54
CA THR A 155 -32.38 -15.34 -15.83
C THR A 155 -31.45 -15.23 -17.04
N TYR A 156 -30.13 -15.40 -16.86
CA TYR A 156 -29.11 -15.28 -17.92
C TYR A 156 -29.14 -13.95 -18.70
N GLN A 157 -29.53 -12.84 -18.06
CA GLN A 157 -29.39 -11.51 -18.65
C GLN A 157 -27.93 -11.08 -18.65
N ASP A 158 -27.45 -10.65 -19.81
CA ASP A 158 -26.12 -10.07 -19.95
C ASP A 158 -25.98 -8.78 -19.13
N MET A 159 -24.73 -8.41 -18.84
CA MET A 159 -24.39 -7.09 -18.31
C MET A 159 -24.53 -6.02 -19.39
N THR A 160 -24.55 -4.75 -18.98
CA THR A 160 -24.45 -3.64 -19.94
C THR A 160 -23.12 -3.71 -20.70
N ALA A 161 -23.12 -3.31 -21.97
CA ALA A 161 -21.97 -3.48 -22.88
C ALA A 161 -20.65 -2.86 -22.37
N ASP A 162 -20.73 -1.84 -21.54
CA ASP A 162 -19.62 -1.09 -20.94
C ASP A 162 -19.29 -1.52 -19.50
N ALA A 163 -20.02 -2.48 -18.93
CA ALA A 163 -19.87 -2.86 -17.53
C ALA A 163 -18.50 -3.46 -17.22
N GLU A 164 -18.01 -4.31 -18.12
CA GLU A 164 -16.70 -4.94 -17.96
C GLU A 164 -15.59 -3.89 -17.92
N GLU A 165 -15.52 -3.01 -18.92
CA GLU A 165 -14.50 -1.97 -19.02
C GLU A 165 -14.52 -1.01 -17.82
N ILE A 166 -15.70 -0.54 -17.42
CA ILE A 166 -15.85 0.42 -16.30
C ILE A 166 -15.42 -0.22 -14.98
N VAL A 167 -15.80 -1.47 -14.72
CA VAL A 167 -15.38 -2.17 -13.48
C VAL A 167 -13.88 -2.44 -13.49
N ILE A 168 -13.32 -2.90 -14.62
CA ILE A 168 -11.88 -3.14 -14.75
C ILE A 168 -11.09 -1.87 -14.46
N GLU A 169 -11.44 -0.75 -15.09
CA GLU A 169 -10.71 0.50 -14.90
C GLU A 169 -10.89 1.06 -13.49
N ALA A 170 -12.06 0.96 -12.87
CA ALA A 170 -12.25 1.39 -11.48
C ALA A 170 -11.40 0.56 -10.49
N LEU A 171 -11.27 -0.76 -10.70
CA LEU A 171 -10.42 -1.61 -9.85
C LEU A 171 -8.91 -1.36 -10.09
N ARG A 172 -8.53 -1.01 -11.31
CA ARG A 172 -7.16 -0.56 -11.63
C ARG A 172 -6.86 0.82 -11.05
N ASP A 173 -7.81 1.75 -11.09
CA ASP A 173 -7.70 3.05 -10.46
C ASP A 173 -7.52 2.93 -8.95
N LEU A 174 -8.17 1.94 -8.33
CA LEU A 174 -7.95 1.63 -6.92
C LEU A 174 -6.52 1.13 -6.65
N ALA A 175 -5.94 0.31 -7.54
CA ALA A 175 -4.54 -0.10 -7.43
C ALA A 175 -3.57 1.08 -7.63
N ARG A 176 -3.86 1.98 -8.59
CA ARG A 176 -3.12 3.24 -8.80
C ARG A 176 -3.22 4.16 -7.58
N TRP A 177 -4.39 4.22 -6.95
CA TRP A 177 -4.59 4.98 -5.71
C TRP A 177 -3.72 4.43 -4.58
N LEU A 178 -3.72 3.11 -4.35
CA LEU A 178 -2.87 2.47 -3.34
C LEU A 178 -1.40 2.82 -3.56
N TYR A 179 -0.92 2.68 -4.80
CA TYR A 179 0.47 2.97 -5.13
C TYR A 179 0.87 4.42 -4.80
N ARG A 180 -0.01 5.39 -5.07
CA ARG A 180 0.22 6.80 -4.70
C ARG A 180 0.26 7.02 -3.19
N GLN A 181 -0.53 6.28 -2.40
CA GLN A 181 -0.46 6.38 -0.93
C GLN A 181 0.86 5.79 -0.41
N LEU A 182 1.29 4.66 -0.97
CA LEU A 182 2.59 4.04 -0.64
C LEU A 182 3.76 4.98 -0.97
N GLU A 183 3.71 5.64 -2.13
CA GLU A 183 4.73 6.62 -2.54
C GLU A 183 4.76 7.83 -1.59
N ARG A 184 3.60 8.37 -1.21
CA ARG A 184 3.50 9.48 -0.25
C ARG A 184 4.05 9.13 1.13
N GLU A 185 3.72 7.93 1.62
CA GLU A 185 4.21 7.44 2.90
C GLU A 185 5.73 7.24 2.84
N TYR A 186 6.23 6.65 1.76
CA TYR A 186 7.66 6.48 1.55
C TYR A 186 8.41 7.84 1.53
N ASP A 187 7.88 8.82 0.79
CA ASP A 187 8.45 10.17 0.71
C ASP A 187 8.45 10.87 2.07
N TYR A 188 7.37 10.73 2.83
CA TYR A 188 7.26 11.28 4.18
C TYR A 188 8.30 10.66 5.12
N LEU A 189 8.37 9.33 5.18
CA LEU A 189 9.31 8.62 6.05
C LEU A 189 10.78 8.82 5.62
N SER A 190 11.02 9.09 4.34
CA SER A 190 12.35 9.40 3.80
C SER A 190 12.75 10.87 3.98
N SER A 191 11.82 11.73 4.40
CA SER A 191 12.08 13.16 4.62
C SER A 191 13.15 13.38 5.69
N GLY A 192 13.91 14.48 5.59
CA GLY A 192 14.97 14.77 6.56
C GLY A 192 14.45 14.85 8.00
N GLU A 193 13.26 15.41 8.20
CA GLU A 193 12.63 15.57 9.52
C GLU A 193 12.21 14.23 10.10
N ALA A 194 11.48 13.39 9.36
CA ALA A 194 11.06 12.07 9.83
C ALA A 194 12.26 11.16 10.12
N VAL A 195 13.31 11.24 9.30
CA VAL A 195 14.56 10.51 9.53
C VAL A 195 15.25 10.99 10.80
N ASP A 196 15.32 12.29 11.04
CA ASP A 196 15.93 12.86 12.25
C ASP A 196 15.17 12.44 13.51
N GLU A 197 13.84 12.53 13.48
CA GLU A 197 12.96 12.07 14.56
C GLU A 197 13.18 10.58 14.85
N THR A 198 13.22 9.75 13.81
CA THR A 198 13.37 8.30 13.97
C THR A 198 14.75 7.91 14.48
N ILE A 199 15.81 8.56 13.98
CA ILE A 199 17.17 8.36 14.48
C ILE A 199 17.27 8.73 15.96
N THR A 200 16.62 9.83 16.35
CA THR A 200 16.61 10.31 17.73
C THR A 200 15.82 9.37 18.64
N ALA A 201 14.62 8.95 18.22
CA ALA A 201 13.74 8.06 18.98
C ALA A 201 14.35 6.67 19.21
N ASN A 202 15.08 6.14 18.22
CA ASN A 202 15.79 4.86 18.35
C ASN A 202 17.15 4.98 19.05
N GLU A 203 17.52 6.18 19.49
CA GLU A 203 18.78 6.43 20.17
C GLU A 203 19.99 5.88 19.39
N TYR A 204 20.00 6.05 18.07
CA TYR A 204 21.17 5.67 17.29
C TYR A 204 22.35 6.58 17.62
N THR A 205 23.55 5.99 17.59
CA THR A 205 24.79 6.73 17.80
C THR A 205 25.71 6.62 16.60
N PHE A 206 26.51 7.67 16.41
CA PHE A 206 27.36 7.85 15.24
C PHE A 206 28.77 8.26 15.65
N THR A 207 29.75 7.93 14.83
CA THR A 207 31.08 8.56 14.91
C THR A 207 30.99 10.04 14.55
N LYS A 208 32.02 10.83 14.90
CA LYS A 208 32.11 12.26 14.50
C LYS A 208 31.94 12.50 12.98
N ALA A 209 32.25 11.49 12.17
CA ALA A 209 32.12 11.53 10.71
C ALA A 209 30.71 11.17 10.20
N GLY A 210 29.73 10.92 11.08
CA GLY A 210 28.36 10.56 10.74
C GLY A 210 28.14 9.09 10.39
N ARG A 211 29.11 8.20 10.66
CA ARG A 211 28.94 6.75 10.43
C ARG A 211 28.25 6.11 11.62
N ARG A 212 27.24 5.27 11.38
CA ARG A 212 26.55 4.49 12.42
C ARG A 212 27.55 3.68 13.25
N PHE A 213 27.36 3.67 14.57
CA PHE A 213 28.20 2.92 15.51
C PHE A 213 27.37 2.19 16.56
N GLY A 214 27.55 0.87 16.69
CA GLY A 214 26.86 0.02 17.68
C GLY A 214 25.67 -0.70 17.10
#